data_AF-S0INT5-F1
#
_entry.id   AF-S0INT5-F1
#
_cell.length_a   1.000
_cell.length_b   1.000
_cell.length_c   1.000
_cell.angle_alpha   90.00
_cell.angle_beta   90.00
_cell.angle_gamma   90.00
#
_symmetry.space_group_name_H-M   'P 1'
#
loop_
_entity.id
_entity.type
_entity.pdbx_description
1 polymer ?
#
loop_
_entity_poly.entity_id
_entity_poly.type
_entity_poly.pdbx_seq_one_letter_code
_entity_poly.pdbx_strand_id
1 'polypeptide(L)'
;MKKKLMMRMVPAFMFFLLCSGCGMEENIVINPDLSSSITLKSYTTDEEEVMISQELEGVTYQQMMEGAGFVSAGKEELYSEEHNVYQLVMNRSAAETANDFAVVNNSQAVMWAGELAEMQEQFEEYTQDDFADDDLDGYVYTSDGIRILQNDLNITCPFVVAVTNGDVMEDGRTVQFCLDELEDYERLFAVGSKRVARIRTCTISGVEDGGFYRKDKVVKATSDGVIISFSVNGESLPVNEYRAVREGTYRVRVKMLSGATRKVKFTIDKTKPTTNIRSKKYKKKVKITFRDENSGVKKAVLDGKKIKNGTVVTKKGSHVLKITDKAGNVKTVRFSIRK
;
A
#
# COMPACT_ATOMS: atom_id res chain seq x y z
N MET A 1 6.85 -14.40 -2.02
CA MET A 1 5.74 -13.45 -2.24
C MET A 1 4.52 -14.28 -2.56
N LYS A 2 3.79 -14.72 -1.53
CA LYS A 2 2.43 -15.23 -1.73
C LYS A 2 1.61 -14.01 -2.11
N LYS A 3 1.18 -13.91 -3.37
CA LYS A 3 0.15 -12.95 -3.76
C LYS A 3 -1.02 -13.21 -2.81
N LYS A 4 -1.44 -12.20 -2.05
CA LYS A 4 -2.67 -12.20 -1.26
C LYS A 4 -3.81 -12.49 -2.25
N LEU A 5 -4.23 -13.74 -2.30
CA LEU A 5 -5.25 -14.26 -3.21
C LEU A 5 -6.66 -14.14 -2.60
N MET A 6 -6.77 -13.72 -1.33
CA MET A 6 -8.05 -13.64 -0.60
C MET A 6 -8.80 -12.32 -0.74
N MET A 7 -8.25 -11.32 -1.42
CA MET A 7 -8.87 -9.99 -1.56
C MET A 7 -9.26 -9.68 -3.02
N ARG A 8 -9.57 -10.72 -3.81
CA ARG A 8 -10.08 -10.58 -5.19
C ARG A 8 -11.48 -11.16 -5.40
N MET A 9 -12.05 -11.89 -4.43
CA MET A 9 -13.47 -12.31 -4.51
C MET A 9 -14.42 -11.29 -3.88
N VAL A 10 -13.99 -10.57 -2.84
CA VAL A 10 -14.79 -9.50 -2.22
C VAL A 10 -15.05 -8.32 -3.18
N PRO A 11 -14.09 -7.83 -3.99
CA PRO A 11 -14.33 -6.66 -4.84
C PRO A 11 -15.36 -6.90 -5.95
N ALA A 12 -15.39 -8.09 -6.56
CA ALA A 12 -16.36 -8.39 -7.62
C ALA A 12 -17.78 -8.63 -7.07
N PHE A 13 -17.90 -9.15 -5.85
CA PHE A 13 -19.18 -9.33 -5.15
C PHE A 13 -19.69 -8.00 -4.58
N MET A 14 -18.82 -7.18 -3.98
CA MET A 14 -19.13 -5.78 -3.63
C MET A 14 -19.53 -4.96 -4.86
N PHE A 15 -18.87 -5.18 -6.00
CA PHE A 15 -19.23 -4.52 -7.27
C PHE A 15 -20.67 -4.83 -7.70
N PHE A 16 -21.10 -6.09 -7.61
CA PHE A 16 -22.51 -6.43 -7.87
C PHE A 16 -23.48 -5.84 -6.84
N LEU A 17 -23.12 -5.81 -5.55
CA LEU A 17 -24.00 -5.25 -4.51
C LEU A 17 -24.12 -3.71 -4.58
N LEU A 18 -23.04 -3.02 -4.95
CA LEU A 18 -22.99 -1.55 -5.06
C LEU A 18 -23.73 -1.03 -6.30
N CYS A 19 -23.79 -1.81 -7.39
CA CYS A 19 -24.48 -1.42 -8.62
C CYS A 19 -26.01 -1.56 -8.53
N SER A 20 -26.56 -2.24 -7.53
CA SER A 20 -27.99 -2.58 -7.47
C SER A 20 -28.83 -1.71 -6.51
N GLY A 21 -28.32 -0.56 -6.06
CA GLY A 21 -29.03 0.32 -5.11
C GLY A 21 -29.02 -0.17 -3.65
N CYS A 22 -28.42 -1.33 -3.38
CA CYS A 22 -28.39 -1.91 -2.03
C CYS A 22 -27.43 -1.13 -1.11
N GLY A 23 -27.91 -0.79 0.09
CA GLY A 23 -27.09 -0.13 1.09
C GLY A 23 -26.16 -1.11 1.75
N MET A 24 -24.91 -0.71 2.00
CA MET A 24 -23.97 -1.54 2.75
C MET A 24 -23.42 -0.81 3.96
N GLU A 25 -23.31 -1.53 5.06
CA GLU A 25 -22.67 -1.06 6.28
C GLU A 25 -21.57 -2.05 6.66
N GLU A 26 -20.34 -1.56 6.85
CA GLU A 26 -19.22 -2.35 7.37
C GLU A 26 -18.86 -1.91 8.80
N ASN A 27 -19.00 -2.85 9.74
CA ASN A 27 -18.65 -2.65 11.14
C ASN A 27 -17.49 -3.58 11.53
N ILE A 28 -16.37 -3.00 11.95
CA ILE A 28 -15.19 -3.73 12.45
C ILE A 28 -15.07 -3.50 13.95
N VAL A 29 -15.21 -4.57 14.74
CA VAL A 29 -14.94 -4.54 16.19
C VAL A 29 -13.60 -5.17 16.47
N ILE A 30 -12.64 -4.38 16.96
CA ILE A 30 -11.32 -4.85 17.38
C ILE A 30 -11.36 -5.16 18.89
N ASN A 31 -11.14 -6.42 19.23
CA ASN A 31 -11.16 -6.91 20.61
C ASN A 31 -9.86 -6.54 21.37
N PRO A 32 -9.86 -6.59 22.72
CA PRO A 32 -8.65 -6.31 23.52
C PRO A 32 -7.45 -7.24 23.27
N ASP A 33 -7.72 -8.45 22.77
CA ASP A 33 -6.69 -9.42 22.34
C ASP A 33 -6.22 -9.19 20.90
N LEU A 34 -6.72 -8.13 20.25
CA LEU A 34 -6.48 -7.69 18.89
C LEU A 34 -7.05 -8.60 17.80
N SER A 35 -7.84 -9.62 18.15
CA SER A 35 -8.75 -10.26 17.20
C SER A 35 -9.82 -9.26 16.75
N SER A 36 -10.50 -9.52 15.64
CA SER A 36 -11.61 -8.68 15.21
C SER A 36 -12.83 -9.48 14.75
N SER A 37 -13.99 -8.85 14.86
CA SER A 37 -15.22 -9.29 14.23
C SER A 37 -15.63 -8.25 13.21
N ILE A 38 -15.83 -8.66 11.96
CA ILE A 38 -16.29 -7.81 10.86
C ILE A 38 -17.73 -8.20 10.58
N THR A 39 -18.64 -7.23 10.65
CA THR A 39 -20.04 -7.40 10.29
C THR A 39 -20.31 -6.59 9.04
N LEU A 40 -20.73 -7.27 7.98
CA LEU A 40 -21.25 -6.64 6.77
C LEU A 40 -22.77 -6.78 6.80
N LYS A 41 -23.48 -5.68 6.64
CA LYS A 41 -24.92 -5.67 6.40
C LYS A 41 -25.20 -5.17 4.99
N SER A 42 -26.15 -5.84 4.33
CA SER A 42 -26.78 -5.40 3.09
C SER A 42 -28.22 -5.03 3.39
N TYR A 43 -28.68 -3.93 2.81
CA TYR A 43 -30.01 -3.38 2.96
C TYR A 43 -30.68 -3.32 1.59
N THR A 44 -31.82 -4.00 1.45
CA THR A 44 -32.57 -4.09 0.19
C THR A 44 -34.05 -3.94 0.41
N THR A 45 -34.74 -3.23 -0.48
CA THR A 45 -36.20 -3.25 -0.56
C THR A 45 -36.68 -4.49 -1.31
N ASP A 46 -37.94 -4.88 -1.12
CA ASP A 46 -38.53 -6.00 -1.86
C ASP A 46 -38.50 -5.76 -3.39
N GLU A 47 -38.57 -4.50 -3.84
CA GLU A 47 -38.51 -4.12 -5.25
C GLU A 47 -37.11 -4.32 -5.85
N GLU A 48 -36.07 -3.88 -5.14
CA GLU A 48 -34.66 -4.09 -5.54
C GLU A 48 -34.32 -5.58 -5.66
N GLU A 49 -34.75 -6.40 -4.71
CA GLU A 49 -34.50 -7.84 -4.77
C GLU A 49 -35.15 -8.51 -5.99
N VAL A 50 -36.34 -8.06 -6.37
CA VAL A 50 -37.03 -8.55 -7.57
C VAL A 50 -36.28 -8.15 -8.83
N MET A 51 -35.83 -6.90 -8.92
CA MET A 51 -35.04 -6.41 -10.07
C MET A 51 -33.74 -7.21 -10.22
N ILE A 52 -32.98 -7.37 -9.14
CA ILE A 52 -31.73 -8.15 -9.14
C ILE A 52 -31.99 -9.61 -9.50
N SER A 53 -33.04 -10.21 -8.95
CA SER A 53 -33.38 -11.62 -9.24
C SER A 53 -33.75 -11.85 -10.72
N GLN A 54 -34.28 -10.84 -11.42
CA GLN A 54 -34.56 -10.92 -12.85
C GLN A 54 -33.29 -10.98 -13.70
N GLU A 55 -32.22 -10.31 -13.25
CA GLU A 55 -30.91 -10.35 -13.91
C GLU A 55 -30.14 -11.65 -13.65
N LEU A 56 -30.36 -12.28 -12.50
CA LEU A 56 -29.63 -13.48 -12.06
C LEU A 56 -30.12 -14.81 -12.68
N GLU A 57 -30.90 -14.76 -13.77
CA GLU A 57 -31.39 -15.91 -14.55
C GLU A 57 -31.83 -17.14 -13.71
N GLY A 58 -32.79 -16.95 -12.79
CA GLY A 58 -33.45 -18.04 -12.06
C GLY A 58 -32.92 -18.31 -10.65
N VAL A 59 -32.11 -17.42 -10.11
CA VAL A 59 -31.69 -17.39 -8.69
C VAL A 59 -32.34 -16.21 -8.00
N THR A 60 -32.95 -16.43 -6.84
CA THR A 60 -33.50 -15.32 -6.02
C THR A 60 -32.37 -14.57 -5.32
N TYR A 61 -32.58 -13.29 -5.01
CA TYR A 61 -31.63 -12.48 -4.23
C TYR A 61 -31.24 -13.16 -2.91
N GLN A 62 -32.22 -13.67 -2.17
CA GLN A 62 -31.98 -14.45 -0.95
C GLN A 62 -31.02 -15.64 -1.17
N GLN A 63 -31.25 -16.43 -2.21
CA GLN A 63 -30.38 -17.59 -2.53
C GLN A 63 -28.96 -17.15 -2.91
N MET A 64 -28.82 -16.02 -3.61
CA MET A 64 -27.52 -15.43 -3.89
C MET A 64 -26.81 -15.03 -2.58
N MET A 65 -27.51 -14.32 -1.69
CA MET A 65 -26.97 -13.87 -0.40
C MET A 65 -26.57 -15.04 0.51
N GLU A 66 -27.42 -16.06 0.62
CA GLU A 66 -27.13 -17.29 1.35
C GLU A 66 -25.92 -18.03 0.75
N GLY A 67 -25.83 -18.08 -0.59
CA GLY A 67 -24.68 -18.65 -1.30
C GLY A 67 -23.36 -17.90 -1.03
N ALA A 68 -23.44 -16.59 -0.78
CA ALA A 68 -22.32 -15.75 -0.36
C ALA A 68 -22.03 -15.81 1.15
N GLY A 69 -22.83 -16.55 1.92
CA GLY A 69 -22.67 -16.75 3.36
C GLY A 69 -23.38 -15.73 4.24
N PHE A 70 -24.18 -14.84 3.66
CA PHE A 70 -25.05 -13.93 4.41
C PHE A 70 -26.25 -14.69 4.98
N VAL A 71 -26.78 -14.18 6.09
CA VAL A 71 -27.97 -14.70 6.75
C VAL A 71 -28.98 -13.56 6.86
N SER A 72 -30.26 -13.84 6.60
CA SER A 72 -31.32 -12.85 6.84
C SER A 72 -31.34 -12.45 8.32
N ALA A 73 -31.24 -11.15 8.56
CA ALA A 73 -31.24 -10.50 9.87
C ALA A 73 -32.58 -9.82 10.20
N GLY A 74 -33.61 -10.06 9.38
CA GLY A 74 -34.94 -9.46 9.52
C GLY A 74 -35.10 -8.22 8.64
N LYS A 75 -35.90 -7.27 9.13
CA LYS A 75 -36.20 -6.02 8.43
C LYS A 75 -35.88 -4.83 9.33
N GLU A 76 -35.30 -3.78 8.75
CA GLU A 76 -35.01 -2.51 9.42
C GLU A 76 -35.69 -1.38 8.63
N GLU A 77 -36.34 -0.44 9.34
CA GLU A 77 -36.85 0.78 8.70
C GLU A 77 -35.70 1.77 8.58
N LEU A 78 -35.12 1.82 7.38
CA LEU A 78 -34.14 2.83 7.04
C LEU A 78 -34.83 3.92 6.28
N TYR A 79 -34.78 5.10 6.90
CA TYR A 79 -35.19 6.32 6.27
C TYR A 79 -36.64 6.34 5.72
N SER A 80 -37.59 5.86 6.53
CA SER A 80 -39.01 5.78 6.18
C SER A 80 -39.37 4.72 5.14
N GLU A 81 -38.44 3.82 4.81
CA GLU A 81 -38.68 2.64 3.97
C GLU A 81 -38.19 1.37 4.68
N GLU A 82 -38.93 0.28 4.51
CA GLU A 82 -38.61 -1.00 5.12
C GLU A 82 -37.62 -1.76 4.23
N HIS A 83 -36.48 -2.14 4.80
CA HIS A 83 -35.43 -2.87 4.10
C HIS A 83 -35.27 -4.26 4.71
N ASN A 84 -35.21 -5.28 3.86
CA ASN A 84 -34.65 -6.58 4.18
C ASN A 84 -33.17 -6.40 4.52
N VAL A 85 -32.75 -7.05 5.60
CA VAL A 85 -31.37 -6.99 6.07
C VAL A 85 -30.75 -8.36 5.91
N TYR A 86 -29.60 -8.41 5.25
CA TYR A 86 -28.75 -9.59 5.17
C TYR A 86 -27.43 -9.30 5.85
N GLN A 87 -26.97 -10.20 6.71
CA GLN A 87 -25.78 -10.01 7.52
C GLN A 87 -24.76 -11.13 7.34
N LEU A 88 -23.49 -10.76 7.17
CA LEU A 88 -22.35 -11.66 7.21
C LEU A 88 -21.43 -11.25 8.37
N VAL A 89 -21.09 -12.21 9.23
CA VAL A 89 -20.15 -12.00 10.35
C VAL A 89 -18.89 -12.82 10.12
N MET A 90 -17.74 -12.16 10.09
CA MET A 90 -16.43 -12.78 9.92
C MET A 90 -15.56 -12.51 11.15
N ASN A 91 -15.14 -13.57 11.82
CA ASN A 91 -14.19 -13.47 12.92
C ASN A 91 -12.76 -13.70 12.42
N ARG A 92 -11.84 -12.86 12.88
CA ARG A 92 -10.43 -12.83 12.49
C ARG A 92 -9.55 -13.00 13.73
N SER A 93 -8.53 -13.84 13.64
CA SER A 93 -7.47 -13.87 14.64
C SER A 93 -6.67 -12.57 14.66
N ALA A 94 -5.95 -12.29 15.75
CA ALA A 94 -5.11 -11.09 15.83
C ALA A 94 -4.06 -10.97 14.71
N ALA A 95 -3.56 -12.10 14.22
CA ALA A 95 -2.61 -12.13 13.11
C ALA A 95 -3.28 -11.78 11.77
N GLU A 96 -4.55 -12.14 11.59
CA GLU A 96 -5.34 -11.79 10.41
C GLU A 96 -5.73 -10.32 10.45
N THR A 97 -6.25 -9.84 11.58
CA THR A 97 -6.56 -8.41 11.81
C THR A 97 -5.32 -7.55 11.51
N ALA A 98 -4.14 -7.95 11.98
CA ALA A 98 -2.91 -7.20 11.70
C ALA A 98 -2.52 -7.10 10.21
N ASN A 99 -3.08 -7.92 9.32
CA ASN A 99 -2.83 -7.82 7.87
C ASN A 99 -3.69 -6.77 7.17
N ASP A 100 -4.77 -6.34 7.83
CA ASP A 100 -5.75 -5.38 7.33
C ASP A 100 -5.38 -3.95 7.77
N PHE A 101 -4.53 -3.80 8.79
CA PHE A 101 -4.05 -2.52 9.31
C PHE A 101 -2.55 -2.28 9.03
N ALA A 102 -2.19 -1.02 8.80
CA ALA A 102 -0.78 -0.60 8.82
C ALA A 102 -0.19 -0.72 10.23
N VAL A 103 -1.00 -0.42 11.26
CA VAL A 103 -0.72 -0.59 12.68
C VAL A 103 -2.03 -0.86 13.42
N VAL A 104 -2.09 -1.91 14.24
CA VAL A 104 -3.19 -2.15 15.18
C VAL A 104 -2.62 -2.63 16.52
N ASN A 105 -3.04 -1.99 17.60
CA ASN A 105 -2.72 -2.37 18.98
C ASN A 105 -3.70 -1.66 19.95
N ASN A 106 -3.53 -1.88 21.25
CA ASN A 106 -4.37 -1.28 22.31
C ASN A 106 -4.17 0.24 22.53
N SER A 107 -3.61 0.96 21.57
CA SER A 107 -3.41 2.42 21.63
C SER A 107 -3.63 3.13 20.31
N GLN A 108 -3.58 2.42 19.18
CA GLN A 108 -3.88 2.97 17.86
C GLN A 108 -4.35 1.89 16.90
N ALA A 109 -5.27 2.26 16.02
CA ALA A 109 -5.65 1.54 14.81
C ALA A 109 -5.41 2.48 13.63
N VAL A 110 -4.64 2.03 12.64
CA VAL A 110 -4.26 2.81 11.46
C VAL A 110 -4.43 1.92 10.25
N MET A 111 -5.39 2.24 9.40
CA MET A 111 -5.77 1.46 8.23
C MET A 111 -5.38 2.18 6.93
N TRP A 112 -5.07 1.41 5.89
CA TRP A 112 -4.86 1.96 4.55
C TRP A 112 -6.19 2.33 3.92
N ALA A 113 -6.29 3.54 3.36
CA ALA A 113 -7.50 4.02 2.69
C ALA A 113 -7.37 4.09 1.16
N GLY A 114 -6.14 4.02 0.61
CA GLY A 114 -5.92 4.35 -0.81
C GLY A 114 -6.59 3.41 -1.81
N GLU A 115 -6.82 2.13 -1.49
CA GLU A 115 -7.58 1.23 -2.39
C GLU A 115 -9.09 1.52 -2.36
N LEU A 116 -9.62 2.13 -1.29
CA LEU A 116 -11.04 2.51 -1.21
C LEU A 116 -11.33 3.70 -2.13
N ALA A 117 -10.43 4.68 -2.18
CA ALA A 117 -10.54 5.82 -3.08
C ALA A 117 -10.44 5.42 -4.57
N GLU A 118 -9.51 4.51 -4.92
CA GLU A 118 -9.40 4.00 -6.30
C GLU A 118 -10.65 3.22 -6.74
N MET A 119 -11.29 2.48 -5.82
CA MET A 119 -12.56 1.80 -6.12
C MET A 119 -13.67 2.81 -6.40
N GLN A 120 -13.77 3.88 -5.62
CA GLN A 120 -14.78 4.94 -5.82
C GLN A 120 -14.62 5.63 -7.19
N GLU A 121 -13.40 6.00 -7.59
CA GLU A 121 -13.13 6.57 -8.92
C GLU A 121 -13.59 5.62 -10.05
N GLN A 122 -13.35 4.31 -9.89
CA GLN A 122 -13.79 3.31 -10.86
C GLN A 122 -15.33 3.21 -10.88
N PHE A 123 -16.02 3.30 -9.74
CA PHE A 123 -17.49 3.32 -9.70
C PHE A 123 -18.08 4.51 -10.46
N GLU A 124 -17.53 5.71 -10.27
CA GLU A 124 -17.99 6.92 -10.95
C GLU A 124 -17.84 6.81 -12.48
N GLU A 125 -16.73 6.25 -12.98
CA GLU A 125 -16.50 6.03 -14.42
C GLU A 125 -17.53 5.07 -15.04
N TYR A 126 -17.87 3.98 -14.36
CA TYR A 126 -18.87 3.01 -14.84
C TYR A 126 -20.30 3.57 -14.89
N THR A 127 -20.67 4.41 -13.90
CA THR A 127 -22.00 5.03 -13.89
C THR A 127 -22.21 6.06 -15.02
N GLN A 128 -21.12 6.59 -15.58
CA GLN A 128 -21.18 7.67 -16.58
C GLN A 128 -21.31 7.17 -18.02
N ASP A 129 -20.79 5.98 -18.35
CA ASP A 129 -20.75 5.43 -19.71
C ASP A 129 -21.83 4.36 -20.01
N ASP A 130 -22.26 3.55 -19.02
CA ASP A 130 -23.20 2.43 -19.26
C ASP A 130 -24.69 2.79 -19.02
N PHE A 131 -24.98 3.91 -18.37
CA PHE A 131 -26.34 4.36 -18.01
C PHE A 131 -26.78 5.64 -18.72
N ALA A 132 -26.12 5.99 -19.83
CA ALA A 132 -26.40 7.19 -20.62
C ALA A 132 -27.65 7.09 -21.54
N ASP A 133 -28.50 6.08 -21.37
CA ASP A 133 -29.82 6.02 -22.02
C ASP A 133 -30.88 6.63 -21.09
N ASP A 134 -31.56 7.67 -21.61
CA ASP A 134 -32.52 8.59 -20.97
C ASP A 134 -33.78 7.94 -20.33
N ASP A 135 -33.80 6.63 -20.04
CA ASP A 135 -34.98 5.92 -19.50
C ASP A 135 -34.73 5.21 -18.15
N LEU A 136 -33.57 5.43 -17.50
CA LEU A 136 -33.36 5.06 -16.08
C LEU A 136 -33.54 6.28 -15.17
N ASP A 137 -34.80 6.69 -15.05
CA ASP A 137 -35.31 7.70 -14.10
C ASP A 137 -35.29 7.18 -12.63
N GLY A 138 -34.23 6.48 -12.24
CA GLY A 138 -34.08 5.89 -10.92
C GLY A 138 -32.60 5.72 -10.60
N TYR A 139 -32.12 6.60 -9.71
CA TYR A 139 -30.78 6.61 -9.12
C TYR A 139 -29.68 7.25 -9.97
N VAL A 140 -29.44 8.56 -9.72
CA VAL A 140 -28.15 9.17 -9.30
C VAL A 140 -28.22 10.72 -9.42
N TYR A 141 -28.33 11.38 -8.26
CA TYR A 141 -27.99 12.77 -7.84
C TYR A 141 -28.77 14.02 -8.28
N THR A 142 -29.37 14.74 -7.32
CA THR A 142 -29.12 16.18 -7.05
C THR A 142 -29.52 16.61 -5.62
N SER A 143 -29.09 17.82 -5.25
CA SER A 143 -28.96 18.49 -3.94
C SER A 143 -30.17 18.61 -3.01
N ASP A 144 -31.30 17.92 -3.24
CA ASP A 144 -32.52 18.06 -2.44
C ASP A 144 -33.24 16.73 -2.12
N GLY A 145 -32.49 15.63 -1.92
CA GLY A 145 -33.01 14.47 -1.17
C GLY A 145 -33.37 13.21 -1.97
N ILE A 146 -32.38 12.60 -2.63
CA ILE A 146 -32.39 11.17 -3.00
C ILE A 146 -31.06 10.56 -2.53
N ARG A 147 -31.13 9.42 -1.83
CA ARG A 147 -30.13 8.90 -0.91
C ARG A 147 -29.03 8.09 -1.58
N ILE A 148 -27.79 8.54 -1.44
CA ILE A 148 -26.66 7.61 -1.34
C ILE A 148 -26.85 6.90 -0.02
N LEU A 149 -26.77 5.58 -0.02
CA LEU A 149 -26.49 4.85 1.20
C LEU A 149 -25.05 5.19 1.57
N GLN A 150 -24.91 6.11 2.52
CA GLN A 150 -23.65 6.64 3.01
C GLN A 150 -22.70 5.47 3.28
N ASN A 151 -21.61 5.36 2.50
CA ASN A 151 -20.64 4.26 2.65
C ASN A 151 -19.79 4.54 3.88
N ASP A 152 -20.34 4.18 5.04
CA ASP A 152 -19.67 4.37 6.31
C ASP A 152 -18.92 3.10 6.70
N LEU A 153 -17.65 3.29 7.02
CA LEU A 153 -16.85 2.30 7.71
C LEU A 153 -16.81 2.63 9.19
N ASN A 154 -17.35 1.74 10.01
CA ASN A 154 -17.32 1.86 11.45
C ASN A 154 -16.22 0.97 12.04
N ILE A 155 -15.31 1.55 12.84
CA ILE A 155 -14.27 0.79 13.56
C ILE A 155 -14.39 1.01 15.06
N THR A 156 -14.83 -0.01 15.81
CA THR A 156 -14.81 -0.04 17.27
C THR A 156 -13.44 -0.45 17.78
N CYS A 157 -12.79 0.46 18.50
CA CYS A 157 -11.45 0.24 19.05
C CYS A 157 -11.49 -0.41 20.45
N PRO A 158 -10.45 -1.16 20.87
CA PRO A 158 -10.34 -1.70 22.23
C PRO A 158 -9.91 -0.64 23.26
N PHE A 159 -9.98 0.65 22.90
CA PHE A 159 -9.59 1.80 23.69
C PHE A 159 -10.53 2.97 23.41
N VAL A 160 -10.64 3.89 24.37
CA VAL A 160 -11.37 5.15 24.17
C VAL A 160 -10.61 6.03 23.19
N VAL A 161 -11.27 6.49 22.13
CA VAL A 161 -10.66 7.29 21.05
C VAL A 161 -10.46 8.73 21.52
N ALA A 162 -9.24 9.23 21.36
CA ALA A 162 -8.85 10.57 21.76
C ALA A 162 -8.50 11.48 20.58
N VAL A 163 -8.05 10.90 19.46
CA VAL A 163 -7.71 11.61 18.21
C VAL A 163 -8.01 10.66 17.04
N THR A 164 -8.68 11.17 16.02
CA THR A 164 -9.02 10.44 14.79
C THR A 164 -9.22 11.44 13.63
N ASN A 165 -9.30 10.95 12.40
CA ASN A 165 -9.78 11.67 11.22
C ASN A 165 -11.17 11.21 10.75
N GLY A 166 -11.92 10.50 11.60
CA GLY A 166 -13.36 10.27 11.43
C GLY A 166 -14.14 10.81 12.62
N ASP A 167 -15.42 10.47 12.70
CA ASP A 167 -16.32 10.92 13.75
C ASP A 167 -16.43 9.88 14.87
N VAL A 168 -16.26 10.32 16.11
CA VAL A 168 -16.34 9.44 17.28
C VAL A 168 -17.80 9.32 17.71
N MET A 169 -18.32 8.09 17.73
CA MET A 169 -19.68 7.79 18.16
C MET A 169 -19.86 7.93 19.68
N GLU A 170 -21.11 7.87 20.15
CA GLU A 170 -21.47 8.10 21.57
C GLU A 170 -20.77 7.16 22.56
N ASP A 171 -20.39 5.95 22.13
CA ASP A 171 -19.68 4.97 22.96
C ASP A 171 -18.21 5.36 23.26
N GLY A 172 -17.71 6.41 22.60
CA GLY A 172 -16.34 6.93 22.72
C GLY A 172 -15.25 5.99 22.19
N ARG A 173 -15.61 4.88 21.52
CA ARG A 173 -14.69 3.84 21.05
C ARG A 173 -14.84 3.54 19.57
N THR A 174 -16.02 3.75 19.03
CA THR A 174 -16.33 3.55 17.62
C THR A 174 -16.07 4.84 16.85
N VAL A 175 -15.35 4.70 15.75
CA VAL A 175 -15.14 5.78 14.80
C VAL A 175 -15.86 5.44 13.51
N GLN A 176 -16.73 6.33 13.07
CA GLN A 176 -17.37 6.33 11.77
C GLN A 176 -16.48 7.09 10.78
N PHE A 177 -16.14 6.44 9.67
CA PHE A 177 -15.40 7.06 8.57
C PHE A 177 -16.33 7.09 7.36
N CYS A 178 -16.76 8.29 6.97
CA CYS A 178 -17.49 8.48 5.72
C CYS A 178 -16.51 8.33 4.56
N LEU A 179 -16.66 7.27 3.76
CA LEU A 179 -15.72 6.96 2.68
C LEU A 179 -15.83 7.97 1.52
N ASP A 180 -17.01 8.55 1.34
CA ASP A 180 -17.30 9.53 0.28
C ASP A 180 -16.60 10.88 0.53
N GLU A 181 -16.25 11.18 1.78
CA GLU A 181 -15.55 12.42 2.19
C GLU A 181 -14.03 12.21 2.37
N LEU A 182 -13.47 11.10 1.87
CA LEU A 182 -12.04 10.76 2.01
C LEU A 182 -11.09 11.59 1.14
N GLU A 183 -11.46 12.80 0.77
CA GLU A 183 -10.56 13.71 0.07
C GLU A 183 -9.28 13.91 0.93
N ASP A 184 -8.11 13.60 0.35
CA ASP A 184 -6.76 13.76 0.90
C ASP A 184 -6.22 12.74 1.93
N TYR A 185 -7.00 11.76 2.39
CA TYR A 185 -6.52 10.81 3.41
C TYR A 185 -5.87 9.55 2.84
N GLU A 186 -4.55 9.40 3.02
CA GLU A 186 -3.85 8.14 2.71
C GLU A 186 -4.24 7.00 3.69
N ARG A 187 -4.64 7.35 4.92
CA ARG A 187 -4.90 6.41 6.02
C ARG A 187 -6.01 6.90 6.93
N LEU A 188 -6.89 5.97 7.34
CA LEU A 188 -7.83 6.16 8.43
C LEU A 188 -7.14 5.83 9.75
N PHE A 189 -7.40 6.58 10.81
CA PHE A 189 -6.78 6.31 12.11
C PHE A 189 -7.68 6.61 13.30
N ALA A 190 -7.51 5.84 14.36
CA ALA A 190 -8.06 6.08 15.69
C ALA A 190 -6.96 5.87 16.73
N VAL A 191 -6.84 6.80 17.69
CA VAL A 191 -5.73 6.83 18.64
C VAL A 191 -6.26 7.05 20.06
N GLY A 192 -5.90 6.18 20.99
CA GLY A 192 -6.41 6.22 22.36
C GLY A 192 -5.79 7.29 23.25
N SER A 193 -4.79 8.04 22.76
CA SER A 193 -4.13 9.07 23.55
C SER A 193 -3.59 10.24 22.72
N LYS A 194 -3.90 11.47 23.16
CA LYS A 194 -3.28 12.70 22.63
C LYS A 194 -1.76 12.71 22.80
N ARG A 195 -1.21 11.97 23.78
CA ARG A 195 0.25 11.80 23.95
C ARG A 195 0.85 11.03 22.78
N VAL A 196 0.23 9.91 22.39
CA VAL A 196 0.68 9.06 21.27
C VAL A 196 0.60 9.84 19.95
N ALA A 197 -0.49 10.58 19.72
CA ALA A 197 -0.67 11.41 18.53
C ALA A 197 0.40 12.50 18.36
N ARG A 198 0.99 12.99 19.47
CA ARG A 198 2.01 14.05 19.47
C ARG A 198 3.45 13.55 19.34
N ILE A 199 3.69 12.24 19.39
CA ILE A 199 5.04 11.68 19.24
C ILE A 199 5.59 12.05 17.85
N ARG A 200 6.86 12.47 17.81
CA ARG A 200 7.54 12.97 16.59
C ARG A 200 8.67 12.08 16.10
N THR A 201 8.96 11.01 16.84
CA THR A 201 10.10 10.12 16.59
C THR A 201 9.65 8.94 15.74
N CYS A 202 10.36 8.71 14.64
CA CYS A 202 10.20 7.54 13.78
C CYS A 202 11.58 7.09 13.33
N THR A 203 11.79 5.78 13.33
CA THR A 203 13.03 5.14 12.90
C THR A 203 12.80 4.49 11.55
N ILE A 204 13.67 4.78 10.58
CA ILE A 204 13.74 4.06 9.30
C ILE A 204 14.92 3.11 9.39
N SER A 205 14.67 1.83 9.19
CA SER A 205 15.63 0.73 9.35
C SER A 205 15.83 -0.05 8.06
N GLY A 206 16.91 -0.85 8.02
CA GLY A 206 17.27 -1.70 6.87
C GLY A 206 18.15 -1.02 5.82
N VAL A 207 18.15 0.32 5.80
CA VAL A 207 18.93 1.20 4.93
C VAL A 207 19.47 2.41 5.69
N GLU A 208 20.53 3.00 5.17
CA GLU A 208 21.15 4.26 5.63
C GLU A 208 20.91 5.35 4.59
N ASP A 209 20.82 6.61 5.02
CA ASP A 209 20.71 7.74 4.10
C ASP A 209 21.99 7.93 3.29
N GLY A 210 21.84 8.01 1.97
CA GLY A 210 22.92 7.99 0.99
C GLY A 210 23.56 6.60 0.77
N GLY A 211 23.01 5.53 1.36
CA GLY A 211 23.57 4.18 1.27
C GLY A 211 23.53 3.54 -0.13
N PHE A 212 24.53 2.71 -0.45
CA PHE A 212 24.62 1.94 -1.71
C PHE A 212 24.64 0.44 -1.42
N TYR A 213 23.80 -0.33 -2.11
CA TYR A 213 23.66 -1.77 -1.84
C TYR A 213 23.64 -2.61 -3.13
N ARG A 214 24.46 -3.67 -3.16
CA ARG A 214 24.46 -4.65 -4.26
C ARG A 214 23.45 -5.80 -4.12
N LYS A 215 22.62 -5.75 -3.08
CA LYS A 215 21.60 -6.76 -2.78
C LYS A 215 20.30 -6.05 -2.46
N ASP A 216 19.20 -6.77 -2.62
CA ASP A 216 17.87 -6.32 -2.21
C ASP A 216 17.89 -5.84 -0.76
N LYS A 217 17.06 -4.85 -0.46
CA LYS A 217 16.87 -4.31 0.87
C LYS A 217 15.40 -4.25 1.22
N VAL A 218 15.11 -4.52 2.48
CA VAL A 218 13.81 -4.22 3.09
C VAL A 218 14.01 -2.96 3.91
N VAL A 219 13.24 -1.93 3.62
CA VAL A 219 13.16 -0.73 4.45
C VAL A 219 11.89 -0.78 5.28
N LYS A 220 12.00 -0.48 6.57
CA LYS A 220 10.86 -0.47 7.50
C LYS A 220 10.87 0.78 8.36
N ALA A 221 9.70 1.42 8.47
CA ALA A 221 9.47 2.52 9.38
C ALA A 221 8.78 2.02 10.67
N THR A 222 9.31 2.42 11.83
CA THR A 222 8.71 2.12 13.15
C THR A 222 8.59 3.38 13.98
N SER A 223 7.57 3.47 14.81
CA SER A 223 7.32 4.59 15.72
C SER A 223 6.38 4.14 16.84
N ASP A 224 6.56 4.71 18.03
CA ASP A 224 5.56 4.64 19.10
C ASP A 224 4.42 5.64 18.86
N GLY A 225 4.61 6.59 17.93
CA GLY A 225 3.58 7.51 17.45
C GLY A 225 2.86 6.97 16.21
N VAL A 226 2.07 7.84 15.59
CA VAL A 226 1.17 7.47 14.49
C VAL A 226 1.78 7.86 13.15
N ILE A 227 1.99 6.87 12.27
CA ILE A 227 2.44 7.09 10.89
C ILE A 227 1.20 7.14 9.99
N ILE A 228 0.91 8.32 9.46
CA ILE A 228 -0.25 8.56 8.57
C ILE A 228 0.11 8.42 7.09
N SER A 229 1.41 8.35 6.75
CA SER A 229 1.87 8.16 5.38
C SER A 229 3.25 7.50 5.37
N PHE A 230 3.41 6.47 4.53
CA PHE A 230 4.68 5.84 4.20
C PHE A 230 4.74 5.69 2.69
N SER A 231 5.66 6.39 2.03
CA SER A 231 5.80 6.37 0.58
C SER A 231 7.22 6.10 0.11
N VAL A 232 7.33 5.45 -1.05
CA VAL A 232 8.58 5.16 -1.73
C VAL A 232 8.47 5.68 -3.16
N ASN A 233 9.40 6.54 -3.57
CA ASN A 233 9.42 7.19 -4.88
C ASN A 233 8.17 8.02 -5.20
N GLY A 234 7.43 8.46 -4.18
CA GLY A 234 6.21 9.25 -4.32
C GLY A 234 4.93 8.41 -4.24
N GLU A 235 5.04 7.09 -4.36
CA GLU A 235 3.93 6.15 -4.23
C GLU A 235 3.72 5.79 -2.76
N SER A 236 2.52 6.04 -2.24
CA SER A 236 2.13 5.67 -0.88
C SER A 236 1.80 4.18 -0.79
N LEU A 237 2.06 3.60 0.38
CA LEU A 237 1.97 2.16 0.58
C LEU A 237 1.08 1.80 1.78
N PRO A 238 0.35 0.68 1.68
CA PRO A 238 -0.58 0.23 2.71
C PRO A 238 0.11 -0.13 4.03
N VAL A 239 1.38 -0.54 3.97
CA VAL A 239 2.16 -0.97 5.14
C VAL A 239 3.44 -0.14 5.28
N ASN A 240 3.98 -0.09 6.50
CA ASN A 240 5.20 0.66 6.83
C ASN A 240 6.50 -0.09 6.43
N GLU A 241 6.46 -0.87 5.36
CA GLU A 241 7.56 -1.70 4.88
C GLU A 241 7.61 -1.74 3.35
N TYR A 242 8.81 -1.73 2.77
CA TYR A 242 9.00 -1.88 1.34
C TYR A 242 10.25 -2.70 1.00
N ARG A 243 10.11 -3.65 0.07
CA ARG A 243 11.22 -4.48 -0.43
C ARG A 243 11.76 -3.91 -1.75
N ALA A 244 12.88 -3.20 -1.69
CA ALA A 244 13.61 -2.71 -2.85
C ALA A 244 14.40 -3.85 -3.52
N VAL A 245 13.92 -4.28 -4.70
CA VAL A 245 14.50 -5.39 -5.49
C VAL A 245 15.19 -4.89 -6.75
N ARG A 246 14.62 -3.87 -7.39
CA ARG A 246 15.13 -3.37 -8.67
C ARG A 246 16.35 -2.48 -8.40
N GLU A 247 17.27 -2.45 -9.37
CA GLU A 247 18.32 -1.44 -9.35
C GLU A 247 17.68 -0.07 -9.52
N GLY A 248 18.22 0.93 -8.81
CA GLY A 248 17.69 2.27 -8.83
C GLY A 248 17.89 3.01 -7.53
N THR A 249 17.60 4.31 -7.58
CA THR A 249 17.59 5.18 -6.40
C THR A 249 16.19 5.27 -5.85
N TYR A 250 16.06 4.95 -4.56
CA TYR A 250 14.81 4.96 -3.82
C TYR A 250 14.75 6.19 -2.90
N ARG A 251 13.58 6.83 -2.83
CA ARG A 251 13.30 7.95 -1.92
C ARG A 251 12.15 7.56 -1.00
N VAL A 252 12.45 7.29 0.26
CA VAL A 252 11.47 6.98 1.29
C VAL A 252 11.04 8.28 1.97
N ARG A 253 9.74 8.46 2.17
CA ARG A 253 9.16 9.54 2.96
C ARG A 253 8.16 8.97 3.96
N VAL A 254 8.24 9.44 5.20
CA VAL A 254 7.32 9.08 6.28
C VAL A 254 6.74 10.37 6.83
N LYS A 255 5.40 10.49 6.86
CA LYS A 255 4.71 11.57 7.58
C LYS A 255 4.02 11.00 8.81
N MET A 256 4.17 11.69 9.93
CA MET A 256 3.52 11.36 11.19
C MET A 256 2.33 12.29 11.45
N LEU A 257 1.37 11.82 12.25
CA LEU A 257 0.23 12.62 12.68
C LEU A 257 0.64 13.91 13.41
N SER A 258 1.77 13.89 14.11
CA SER A 258 2.34 15.08 14.76
C SER A 258 2.89 16.14 13.79
N GLY A 259 2.82 15.91 12.48
CA GLY A 259 3.42 16.74 11.43
C GLY A 259 4.92 16.50 11.24
N ALA A 260 5.55 15.62 12.03
CA ALA A 260 6.95 15.25 11.82
C ALA A 260 7.12 14.48 10.51
N THR A 261 8.17 14.79 9.75
CA THR A 261 8.52 14.10 8.50
C THR A 261 9.92 13.51 8.59
N ARG A 262 10.10 12.30 8.06
CA ARG A 262 11.42 11.65 7.87
C ARG A 262 11.61 11.28 6.41
N LYS A 263 12.82 11.44 5.90
CA LYS A 263 13.21 11.13 4.53
C LYS A 263 14.52 10.36 4.53
N VAL A 264 14.60 9.33 3.70
CA VAL A 264 15.83 8.58 3.46
C VAL A 264 15.97 8.33 1.96
N LYS A 265 17.18 8.53 1.44
CA LYS A 265 17.52 8.20 0.05
C LYS A 265 18.56 7.08 0.04
N PHE A 266 18.35 6.04 -0.76
CA PHE A 266 19.36 4.99 -0.94
C PHE A 266 19.35 4.45 -2.37
N THR A 267 20.38 3.71 -2.74
CA THR A 267 20.53 3.16 -4.09
C THR A 267 20.81 1.67 -4.06
N ILE A 268 20.04 0.91 -4.83
CA ILE A 268 20.35 -0.48 -5.17
C ILE A 268 21.15 -0.46 -6.48
N ASP A 269 22.37 -0.99 -6.43
CA ASP A 269 23.28 -1.08 -7.57
C ASP A 269 23.96 -2.46 -7.58
N LYS A 270 23.51 -3.32 -8.50
CA LYS A 270 24.00 -4.68 -8.73
C LYS A 270 24.94 -4.74 -9.94
N THR A 271 25.14 -3.61 -10.62
CA THR A 271 25.85 -3.51 -11.88
C THR A 271 27.34 -3.31 -11.62
N LYS A 272 28.18 -4.05 -12.34
CA LYS A 272 29.63 -3.91 -12.21
C LYS A 272 30.14 -2.69 -12.97
N PRO A 273 31.22 -2.04 -12.49
CA PRO A 273 31.88 -0.97 -13.22
C PRO A 273 32.30 -1.39 -14.62
N THR A 274 32.33 -0.42 -15.53
CA THR A 274 32.80 -0.60 -16.90
C THR A 274 34.19 -0.03 -17.10
N THR A 275 34.92 -0.56 -18.09
CA THR A 275 36.26 -0.10 -18.47
C THR A 275 36.51 -0.32 -19.96
N ASN A 276 37.37 0.50 -20.56
CA ASN A 276 37.83 0.31 -21.93
C ASN A 276 38.80 -0.88 -22.10
N ILE A 277 39.30 -1.45 -21.00
CA ILE A 277 40.23 -2.58 -21.03
C ILE A 277 39.47 -3.89 -21.25
N ARG A 278 39.92 -4.66 -22.25
CA ARG A 278 39.40 -5.99 -22.58
C ARG A 278 40.43 -7.05 -22.21
N SER A 279 39.95 -8.28 -22.02
CA SER A 279 40.80 -9.44 -21.73
C SER A 279 41.57 -9.88 -22.97
N LYS A 280 42.60 -9.12 -23.36
CA LYS A 280 43.39 -9.36 -24.57
C LYS A 280 44.84 -8.91 -24.43
N LYS A 281 45.63 -9.21 -25.47
CA LYS A 281 47.01 -8.74 -25.64
C LYS A 281 47.02 -7.44 -26.44
N TYR A 282 47.66 -6.42 -25.90
CA TYR A 282 47.83 -5.11 -26.53
C TYR A 282 49.23 -4.99 -27.15
N LYS A 283 49.31 -4.43 -28.36
CA LYS A 283 50.59 -4.19 -29.07
C LYS A 283 51.32 -2.93 -28.60
N LYS A 284 50.61 -1.99 -27.98
CA LYS A 284 51.11 -0.69 -27.52
C LYS A 284 50.64 -0.42 -26.08
N LYS A 285 51.17 0.64 -25.46
CA LYS A 285 50.71 1.17 -24.19
C LYS A 285 49.19 1.39 -24.19
N VAL A 286 48.54 1.21 -23.04
CA VAL A 286 47.09 1.39 -22.88
C VAL A 286 46.80 2.47 -21.86
N LYS A 287 45.85 3.37 -22.17
CA LYS A 287 45.28 4.32 -21.20
C LYS A 287 44.02 3.68 -20.63
N ILE A 288 44.04 3.37 -19.33
CA ILE A 288 42.90 2.75 -18.64
C ILE A 288 41.87 3.83 -18.35
N THR A 289 40.64 3.62 -18.79
CA THR A 289 39.48 4.39 -18.33
C THR A 289 38.44 3.47 -17.71
N PHE A 290 37.73 3.97 -16.70
CA PHE A 290 36.66 3.24 -16.03
C PHE A 290 35.59 4.20 -15.52
N ARG A 291 34.36 3.69 -15.39
CA ARG A 291 33.21 4.41 -14.85
C ARG A 291 32.19 3.45 -14.23
N ASP A 292 31.33 4.01 -13.42
CA ASP A 292 30.15 3.36 -12.85
C ASP A 292 29.04 4.41 -12.77
N GLU A 293 27.88 4.11 -13.33
CA GLU A 293 26.79 5.08 -13.52
C GLU A 293 25.91 5.23 -12.27
N ASN A 294 25.78 4.16 -11.47
CA ASN A 294 24.77 4.07 -10.42
C ASN A 294 25.31 4.54 -9.07
N SER A 295 26.38 3.91 -8.59
CA SER A 295 26.96 4.21 -7.27
C SER A 295 28.30 4.95 -7.37
N GLY A 296 28.92 4.91 -8.55
CA GLY A 296 30.21 5.52 -8.82
C GLY A 296 31.37 4.63 -8.37
N VAL A 297 32.54 4.90 -8.92
CA VAL A 297 33.72 4.09 -8.63
C VAL A 297 34.30 4.45 -7.26
N LYS A 298 34.45 3.43 -6.39
CA LYS A 298 35.09 3.56 -5.07
C LYS A 298 36.61 3.45 -5.15
N LYS A 299 37.10 2.48 -5.94
CA LYS A 299 38.55 2.27 -6.15
C LYS A 299 38.85 1.47 -7.41
N ALA A 300 40.03 1.72 -7.99
CA ALA A 300 40.62 0.88 -9.04
C ALA A 300 42.04 0.49 -8.66
N VAL A 301 42.41 -0.76 -8.91
CA VAL A 301 43.70 -1.35 -8.55
C VAL A 301 44.28 -2.08 -9.76
N LEU A 302 45.52 -1.77 -10.12
CA LEU A 302 46.31 -2.44 -11.14
C LEU A 302 47.49 -3.15 -10.45
N ASP A 303 47.56 -4.47 -10.59
CA ASP A 303 48.63 -5.29 -10.00
C ASP A 303 48.85 -5.02 -8.50
N GLY A 304 47.75 -4.88 -7.76
CA GLY A 304 47.78 -4.59 -6.32
C GLY A 304 47.96 -3.10 -5.96
N LYS A 305 48.26 -2.21 -6.91
CA LYS A 305 48.45 -0.78 -6.66
C LYS A 305 47.25 0.05 -7.09
N LYS A 306 46.81 1.00 -6.26
CA LYS A 306 45.71 1.93 -6.62
C LYS A 306 46.10 2.78 -7.85
N ILE A 307 45.14 2.96 -8.75
CA ILE A 307 45.29 3.82 -9.93
C ILE A 307 44.16 4.84 -10.02
N LYS A 308 44.40 5.95 -10.75
CA LYS A 308 43.39 6.95 -11.08
C LYS A 308 42.78 6.65 -12.46
N ASN A 309 41.63 7.23 -12.74
CA ASN A 309 41.06 7.17 -14.09
C ASN A 309 42.03 7.85 -15.07
N GLY A 310 42.26 7.24 -16.23
CA GLY A 310 43.21 7.74 -17.23
C GLY A 310 44.67 7.31 -17.04
N THR A 311 45.00 6.45 -16.08
CA THR A 311 46.37 5.92 -15.91
C THR A 311 46.85 5.19 -17.17
N VAL A 312 48.08 5.51 -17.60
CA VAL A 312 48.72 4.87 -18.78
C VAL A 312 49.64 3.75 -18.33
N VAL A 313 49.47 2.56 -18.90
CA VAL A 313 50.31 1.38 -18.65
C VAL A 313 51.25 1.17 -19.82
N THR A 314 52.55 1.30 -19.56
CA THR A 314 53.64 1.07 -20.53
C THR A 314 54.44 -0.19 -20.23
N LYS A 315 54.40 -0.68 -18.99
CA LYS A 315 55.11 -1.88 -18.56
C LYS A 315 54.64 -3.08 -19.38
N LYS A 316 55.59 -3.82 -19.95
CA LYS A 316 55.33 -5.05 -20.70
C LYS A 316 54.99 -6.18 -19.73
N GLY A 317 54.21 -7.16 -20.18
CA GLY A 317 53.83 -8.32 -19.38
C GLY A 317 52.33 -8.39 -19.08
N SER A 318 51.97 -9.28 -18.14
CA SER A 318 50.59 -9.52 -17.72
C SER A 318 50.19 -8.58 -16.59
N HIS A 319 48.94 -8.15 -16.63
CA HIS A 319 48.34 -7.19 -15.71
C HIS A 319 46.96 -7.64 -15.26
N VAL A 320 46.61 -7.31 -14.02
CA VAL A 320 45.28 -7.52 -13.44
C VAL A 320 44.70 -6.19 -12.99
N LEU A 321 43.65 -5.75 -13.66
CA LEU A 321 42.86 -4.59 -13.29
C LEU A 321 41.63 -5.03 -12.50
N LYS A 322 41.46 -4.48 -11.29
CA LYS A 322 40.27 -4.67 -10.45
C LYS A 322 39.65 -3.32 -10.14
N ILE A 323 38.39 -3.13 -10.52
CA ILE A 323 37.60 -1.91 -10.27
C ILE A 323 36.46 -2.28 -9.33
N THR A 324 36.21 -1.45 -8.32
CA THR A 324 35.15 -1.65 -7.32
C THR A 324 34.34 -0.36 -7.20
N ASP A 325 33.02 -0.45 -7.31
CA ASP A 325 32.10 0.66 -7.07
C ASP A 325 31.79 0.86 -5.57
N LYS A 326 30.90 1.82 -5.25
CA LYS A 326 30.50 2.11 -3.88
C LYS A 326 29.54 1.07 -3.29
N ALA A 327 28.73 0.40 -4.10
CA ALA A 327 27.88 -0.73 -3.69
C ALA A 327 28.67 -2.03 -3.43
N GLY A 328 29.93 -2.07 -3.86
CA GLY A 328 30.85 -3.18 -3.74
C GLY A 328 30.80 -4.18 -4.89
N ASN A 329 30.22 -3.86 -6.05
CA ASN A 329 30.39 -4.71 -7.22
C ASN A 329 31.82 -4.57 -7.77
N VAL A 330 32.31 -5.65 -8.38
CA VAL A 330 33.70 -5.77 -8.78
C VAL A 330 33.80 -6.22 -10.24
N LYS A 331 34.52 -5.44 -11.04
CA LYS A 331 35.00 -5.84 -12.36
C LYS A 331 36.49 -6.20 -12.28
N THR A 332 36.83 -7.41 -12.69
CA THR A 332 38.22 -7.86 -12.83
C THR A 332 38.51 -8.15 -14.30
N VAL A 333 39.61 -7.60 -14.83
CA VAL A 333 40.07 -7.83 -16.20
C VAL A 333 41.55 -8.18 -16.17
N ARG A 334 41.93 -9.28 -16.82
CA ARG A 334 43.33 -9.68 -17.02
C ARG A 334 43.72 -9.33 -18.44
N PHE A 335 44.82 -8.61 -18.64
CA PHE A 335 45.30 -8.22 -19.97
C PHE A 335 46.83 -8.29 -20.01
N SER A 336 47.42 -8.18 -21.20
CA SER A 336 48.89 -8.10 -21.32
C SER A 336 49.34 -7.10 -22.36
N ILE A 337 50.55 -6.56 -22.19
CA ILE A 337 51.23 -5.71 -23.17
C ILE A 337 52.40 -6.50 -23.75
N ARG A 338 52.43 -6.62 -25.08
CA ARG A 338 53.44 -7.40 -25.81
C ARG A 338 54.84 -6.90 -25.47
N LYS A 339 55.77 -7.85 -25.32
CA LYS A 339 57.20 -7.56 -25.32
C LYS A 339 57.64 -6.91 -26.63
#